data_AF-A0A1S3JHU4-F1
#
_entry.id   AF-A0A1S3JHU4-F1
#
_cell.length_a   1.000
_cell.length_b   1.000
_cell.length_c   1.000
_cell.angle_alpha   90.00
_cell.angle_beta   90.00
_cell.angle_gamma   90.00
#
_symmetry.space_group_name_H-M   'P 1'
#
loop_
_entity.id
_entity.type
_entity.pdbx_description
1 polymer ?
#
loop_
_entity_poly.entity_id
_entity_poly.type
_entity_poly.pdbx_seq_one_letter_code
_entity_poly.pdbx_strand_id
1 'polypeptide(L)'
;MNFSDKKSKIRDRLLKFLKKRPTMESLQEQGILQESVFGSHLDRLCERERTTVPIFVKRCIQAIENKGLSIDGIYRVSGNLAQVQKLRCAVDQGIMSLLDQEGKFL
;
A
#
# COMPACT_ATOMS: atom_id res chain seq x y z
N MET A 1 -31.80 24.31 17.53
CA MET A 1 -30.32 24.26 17.59
C MET A 1 -29.75 24.92 16.35
N ASN A 2 -29.04 26.04 16.49
CA ASN A 2 -28.51 26.81 15.36
C ASN A 2 -27.30 26.11 14.71
N PHE A 3 -27.15 26.26 13.39
CA PHE A 3 -26.06 25.68 12.60
C PHE A 3 -24.67 26.19 13.04
N SER A 4 -24.60 27.43 13.55
CA SER A 4 -23.39 28.02 14.14
C SER A 4 -22.92 27.28 15.39
N ASP A 5 -23.85 26.90 16.28
CA ASP A 5 -23.54 26.13 17.49
C ASP A 5 -23.03 24.71 17.16
N LYS A 6 -23.55 24.10 16.08
CA LYS A 6 -23.07 22.81 15.59
C LYS A 6 -21.63 22.91 15.09
N LYS A 7 -21.30 23.94 14.29
CA LYS A 7 -19.92 24.18 13.80
C LYS A 7 -18.93 24.38 14.94
N SER A 8 -19.29 25.18 15.95
CA SER A 8 -18.45 25.42 17.13
C SER A 8 -18.15 24.12 17.89
N LYS A 9 -19.18 23.31 18.13
CA LYS A 9 -19.03 22.00 18.80
C LYS A 9 -18.16 21.00 18.02
N ILE A 10 -18.25 20.99 16.69
CA ILE A 10 -17.40 20.13 15.84
C ILE A 10 -15.93 20.57 15.96
N ARG A 11 -15.67 21.89 15.89
CA ARG A 11 -14.33 22.45 16.05
C ARG A 11 -13.71 22.05 17.38
N ASP A 12 -14.45 22.17 18.48
CA ASP A 12 -13.95 21.82 19.81
C ASP A 12 -13.64 20.32 19.96
N ARG A 13 -14.47 19.45 19.38
CA ARG A 13 -14.21 18.01 19.37
C ARG A 13 -12.96 17.66 18.56
N LEU A 14 -12.79 18.27 17.39
CA LEU A 14 -11.59 18.05 16.55
C LEU A 14 -10.33 18.55 17.24
N LEU A 15 -10.36 19.73 17.87
CA LEU A 15 -9.22 20.24 18.64
C LEU A 15 -8.85 19.30 19.80
N LYS A 16 -9.83 18.75 20.51
CA LYS A 16 -9.58 17.75 21.56
C LYS A 16 -9.03 16.44 20.99
N PHE A 17 -9.52 15.99 19.84
CA PHE A 17 -9.05 14.78 19.16
C PHE A 17 -7.60 14.93 18.69
N LEU A 18 -7.27 16.02 17.99
CA LEU A 18 -5.93 16.29 17.48
C LEU A 18 -4.90 16.44 18.61
N LYS A 19 -5.27 17.06 19.73
CA LYS A 19 -4.41 17.16 20.93
C LYS A 19 -4.12 15.79 21.58
N LYS A 20 -5.04 14.83 21.45
CA LYS A 20 -4.91 13.47 22.00
C LYS A 20 -4.53 12.43 20.93
N ARG A 21 -4.05 12.87 19.77
CA ARG A 21 -3.72 11.97 18.67
C ARG A 21 -2.55 11.05 19.11
N PRO A 22 -2.72 9.73 19.08
CA PRO A 22 -1.63 8.80 19.40
C PRO A 22 -0.52 8.89 18.35
N THR A 23 0.69 8.48 18.75
CA THR A 23 1.83 8.37 17.83
C THR A 23 1.64 7.20 16.87
N MET A 24 2.36 7.23 15.75
CA MET A 24 2.34 6.13 14.79
C MET A 24 2.84 4.82 15.41
N GLU A 25 3.89 4.89 16.24
CA GLU A 25 4.45 3.75 16.96
C GLU A 25 3.43 3.09 17.88
N SER A 26 2.70 3.87 18.69
CA SER A 26 1.66 3.34 19.57
C SER A 26 0.54 2.63 18.80
N LEU A 27 0.18 3.12 17.61
CA LEU A 27 -0.79 2.47 16.73
C LEU A 27 -0.26 1.16 16.14
N GLN A 28 1.05 1.07 15.89
CA GLN A 28 1.70 -0.17 15.42
C GLN A 28 1.75 -1.22 16.54
N GLU A 29 2.14 -0.83 17.75
CA GLU A 29 2.16 -1.71 18.92
C GLU A 29 0.78 -2.29 19.25
N GLN A 30 -0.28 -1.49 19.06
CA GLN A 30 -1.66 -1.94 19.22
C GLN A 30 -2.17 -2.81 18.05
N GLY A 31 -1.37 -3.00 16.99
CA GLY A 31 -1.76 -3.75 15.80
C GLY A 31 -2.80 -3.05 14.91
N ILE A 32 -3.14 -1.79 15.22
CA ILE A 32 -4.07 -0.97 14.43
C ILE A 32 -3.42 -0.58 13.10
N LEU A 33 -2.12 -0.25 13.13
CA LEU A 33 -1.33 0.03 11.95
C LEU A 33 -0.37 -1.14 11.69
N GLN A 34 -0.61 -1.88 10.61
CA GLN A 34 0.29 -2.93 10.17
C GLN A 34 1.28 -2.38 9.14
N GLU A 35 2.49 -2.93 9.14
CA GLU A 35 3.51 -2.53 8.17
C GLU A 35 3.11 -3.03 6.77
N SER A 36 2.97 -2.10 5.82
CA SER A 36 2.62 -2.39 4.43
C SER A 36 3.78 -3.09 3.69
N VAL A 37 3.55 -3.55 2.47
CA VAL A 37 4.66 -4.02 1.61
C VAL A 37 5.36 -2.80 1.03
N PHE A 38 4.60 -1.88 0.41
CA PHE A 38 5.15 -0.66 -0.17
C PHE A 38 5.48 0.37 0.91
N GLY A 39 6.66 0.98 0.80
CA GLY A 39 7.12 2.02 1.74
C GLY A 39 7.64 1.47 3.08
N SER A 40 7.71 0.15 3.25
CA SER A 40 8.35 -0.49 4.41
C SER A 40 9.87 -0.56 4.26
N HIS A 41 10.56 -0.82 5.37
CA HIS A 41 11.99 -1.11 5.34
C HIS A 41 12.22 -2.50 4.72
N LEU A 42 13.12 -2.57 3.73
CA LEU A 42 13.41 -3.81 3.00
C LEU A 42 13.81 -4.95 3.94
N ASP A 43 14.68 -4.68 4.92
CA ASP A 43 15.17 -5.69 5.86
C ASP A 43 14.04 -6.30 6.70
N ARG A 44 13.12 -5.46 7.19
CA ARG A 44 11.94 -5.90 7.96
C ARG A 44 10.97 -6.71 7.11
N LEU A 45 10.74 -6.27 5.87
CA LEU A 45 9.88 -6.98 4.93
C LEU A 45 10.44 -8.37 4.62
N CYS A 46 11.73 -8.44 4.33
CA CYS A 46 12.46 -9.68 4.08
C CYS A 46 12.46 -10.62 5.30
N GLU A 47 12.67 -10.09 6.51
CA GLU A 47 12.61 -10.84 7.76
C GLU A 47 11.20 -11.43 7.99
N ARG A 48 10.15 -10.61 7.82
CA ARG A 48 8.75 -11.03 7.93
C ARG A 48 8.39 -12.13 6.93
N GLU A 49 8.85 -11.99 5.69
CA GLU A 49 8.59 -12.97 4.63
C GLU A 49 9.53 -14.18 4.68
N ARG A 50 10.58 -14.14 5.52
CA ARG A 50 11.66 -15.14 5.61
C ARG A 50 12.34 -15.37 4.27
N THR A 51 12.64 -14.29 3.56
CA THR A 51 13.34 -14.33 2.27
C THR A 51 14.38 -13.21 2.18
N THR A 52 15.31 -13.29 1.22
CA THR A 52 16.28 -12.22 0.93
C THR A 52 15.81 -11.23 -0.13
N VAL A 53 14.70 -11.54 -0.81
CA VAL A 53 14.12 -10.72 -1.87
C VAL A 53 12.60 -10.80 -1.72
N PRO A 54 11.88 -9.66 -1.58
CA PRO A 54 10.45 -9.67 -1.32
C PRO A 54 9.66 -10.47 -2.35
N ILE A 55 8.63 -11.18 -1.88
CA ILE A 55 7.77 -12.05 -2.69
C ILE A 55 7.12 -11.24 -3.82
N PHE A 56 6.72 -10.00 -3.56
CA PHE A 56 6.18 -9.09 -4.58
C PHE A 56 7.15 -8.89 -5.75
N VAL A 57 8.43 -8.63 -5.45
CA VAL A 57 9.45 -8.40 -6.47
C VAL A 57 9.66 -9.65 -7.32
N LYS A 58 9.78 -10.83 -6.67
CA LYS A 58 9.92 -12.12 -7.39
C LYS A 58 8.75 -12.38 -8.33
N ARG A 59 7.52 -12.15 -7.86
CA ARG A 59 6.31 -12.35 -8.67
C ARG A 59 6.22 -11.39 -9.85
N CYS A 60 6.57 -10.12 -9.67
CA CYS A 60 6.63 -9.15 -10.76
C CYS A 60 7.63 -9.58 -11.84
N ILE A 61 8.83 -10.02 -11.43
CA ILE A 61 9.85 -10.52 -12.37
C ILE A 61 9.31 -11.72 -13.15
N GLN A 62 8.76 -12.72 -12.46
CA GLN A 62 8.17 -13.90 -13.10
C GLN A 62 7.06 -13.54 -14.08
N ALA A 63 6.18 -12.58 -13.75
CA ALA A 63 5.13 -12.14 -14.64
C ALA A 63 5.69 -11.49 -15.93
N ILE A 64 6.76 -10.69 -15.82
CA ILE A 64 7.41 -10.03 -16.95
C ILE A 64 8.19 -11.03 -17.80
N GLU A 65 8.93 -11.95 -17.19
CA GLU A 65 9.67 -12.99 -17.91
C GLU A 65 8.72 -13.89 -18.73
N ASN A 66 7.55 -14.22 -18.17
CA ASN A 66 6.59 -15.09 -18.83
C ASN A 66 5.86 -14.43 -20.02
N LYS A 67 5.65 -13.11 -20.01
CA LYS A 67 4.74 -12.43 -20.97
C LYS A 67 5.20 -11.06 -21.49
N GLY A 68 6.09 -10.38 -20.78
CA GLY A 68 6.48 -8.99 -21.06
C GLY A 68 7.74 -8.81 -21.89
N LEU A 69 8.56 -9.85 -22.07
CA LEU A 69 9.87 -9.73 -22.76
C LEU A 69 9.76 -9.38 -24.25
N SER A 70 8.63 -9.66 -24.89
CA SER A 70 8.38 -9.30 -26.30
C SER A 70 7.76 -7.90 -26.47
N ILE A 71 7.47 -7.18 -25.39
CA ILE A 71 6.83 -5.87 -25.42
C ILE A 71 7.89 -4.79 -25.65
N ASP A 72 7.75 -4.00 -26.72
CA ASP A 72 8.66 -2.88 -26.97
C ASP A 72 8.54 -1.82 -25.87
N GLY A 73 9.68 -1.36 -25.37
CA GLY A 73 9.72 -0.38 -24.30
C GLY A 73 9.22 -0.89 -22.94
N ILE A 74 9.29 -2.20 -22.68
CA ILE A 74 9.07 -2.77 -21.35
C ILE A 74 9.91 -2.00 -20.29
N TYR A 75 9.29 -1.69 -19.14
CA TYR A 75 9.79 -0.79 -18.09
C TYR A 75 9.91 0.70 -18.45
N ARG A 76 9.90 1.09 -19.73
CA ARG A 76 10.00 2.49 -20.18
C ARG A 76 8.64 3.16 -20.35
N VAL A 77 7.68 2.43 -20.94
CA VAL A 77 6.32 2.95 -21.17
C VAL A 77 5.55 2.95 -19.85
N SER A 78 4.96 4.10 -19.48
CA SER A 78 4.18 4.23 -18.26
C SER A 78 2.89 3.40 -18.33
N GLY A 79 2.67 2.56 -17.32
CA GLY A 79 1.40 1.87 -17.12
C GLY A 79 0.29 2.82 -16.63
N ASN A 80 -0.95 2.31 -16.63
CA ASN A 80 -2.09 3.07 -16.10
C ASN A 80 -1.98 3.24 -14.57
N LEU A 81 -1.88 4.50 -14.13
CA LEU A 81 -1.70 4.83 -12.72
C LEU A 81 -2.80 4.26 -11.81
N ALA A 82 -4.07 4.24 -12.24
CA ALA A 82 -5.16 3.69 -11.44
C ALA A 82 -5.03 2.18 -11.23
N GLN A 83 -4.54 1.45 -12.26
CA GLN A 83 -4.28 0.02 -12.15
C GLN A 83 -3.07 -0.25 -11.23
N VAL A 84 -2.02 0.56 -11.32
CA VAL A 84 -0.85 0.47 -10.41
C VAL A 84 -1.26 0.72 -8.96
N GLN A 85 -2.10 1.73 -8.68
CA GLN A 85 -2.59 1.97 -7.32
C GLN A 85 -3.49 0.85 -6.82
N LYS A 86 -4.34 0.28 -7.68
CA LYS A 86 -5.15 -0.89 -7.32
C LYS A 86 -4.27 -2.07 -6.91
N LEU A 87 -3.20 -2.33 -7.68
CA LEU A 87 -2.25 -3.41 -7.39
C LEU A 87 -1.52 -3.15 -6.06
N ARG A 88 -1.03 -1.92 -5.85
CA ARG A 88 -0.38 -1.51 -4.61
C ARG A 88 -1.26 -1.79 -3.40
N CYS A 89 -2.50 -1.29 -3.41
CA CYS A 89 -3.43 -1.46 -2.31
C CYS A 89 -3.73 -2.93 -2.01
N ALA A 90 -3.86 -3.76 -3.05
CA ALA A 90 -4.11 -5.19 -2.88
C ALA A 90 -2.91 -5.92 -2.27
N VAL A 91 -1.70 -5.63 -2.75
CA VAL A 91 -0.46 -6.21 -2.22
C VAL A 91 -0.24 -5.78 -0.77
N ASP A 92 -0.50 -4.52 -0.43
CA ASP A 92 -0.42 -4.03 0.95
C ASP A 92 -1.44 -4.71 1.88
N GLN A 93 -2.52 -5.28 1.34
CA GLN A 93 -3.51 -6.10 2.05
C GLN A 93 -3.20 -7.61 2.01
N GLY A 94 -2.05 -8.02 1.46
CA GLY A 94 -1.64 -9.43 1.33
C GLY A 94 -2.27 -10.18 0.14
N ILE A 95 -2.96 -9.48 -0.76
CA ILE A 95 -3.61 -10.07 -1.93
C ILE A 95 -2.63 -10.07 -3.11
N MET A 96 -1.87 -11.16 -3.24
CA MET A 96 -0.85 -11.31 -4.30
C MET A 96 -1.39 -11.87 -5.61
N SER A 97 -2.63 -12.37 -5.62
CA SER A 97 -3.24 -13.03 -6.79
C SER A 97 -3.52 -12.07 -7.95
N LEU A 98 -3.57 -10.75 -7.71
CA LEU A 98 -3.75 -9.77 -8.78
C LEU A 98 -2.55 -9.73 -9.74
N LEU A 99 -1.36 -10.12 -9.28
CA LEU A 99 -0.18 -10.26 -10.16
C LEU A 99 -0.33 -11.43 -11.13
N ASP A 100 -1.14 -12.43 -10.77
CA ASP A 100 -1.38 -13.63 -11.56
C ASP A 100 -2.53 -13.40 -12.57
N GLN A 101 -3.35 -12.36 -12.37
CA GLN A 101 -4.46 -12.00 -13.24
C GLN A 101 -3.96 -11.30 -14.52
N GLU A 102 -3.61 -12.14 -15.49
CA GLU A 102 -3.60 -11.94 -16.95
C GLU A 102 -3.35 -10.53 -17.47
N GLY A 103 -2.09 -10.22 -17.86
CA GLY A 103 -1.74 -9.35 -19.00
C GLY A 103 -2.29 -7.92 -19.03
N LYS A 104 -3.03 -7.47 -18.02
CA LYS A 104 -3.69 -6.16 -17.97
C LYS A 104 -2.78 -5.05 -17.46
N PHE A 105 -1.58 -5.40 -17.02
CA PHE A 105 -0.62 -4.51 -16.37
C PHE A 105 0.69 -4.35 -17.16
N LEU A 106 0.84 -5.10 -18.27
CA LEU A 106 2.00 -5.08 -19.17
C LEU A 106 1.57 -4.59 -20.54
#